data_AF-A0A2D8BQF7-F1
#
_entry.id   AF-A0A2D8BQF7-F1
#
_cell.length_a   1.000
_cell.length_b   1.000
_cell.length_c   1.000
_cell.angle_alpha   90.00
_cell.angle_beta   90.00
_cell.angle_gamma   90.00
#
_symmetry.space_group_name_H-M   'P 1'
#
loop_
_entity.id
_entity.type
_entity.pdbx_description
1 polymer ?
#
loop_
_entity_poly.entity_id
_entity_poly.type
_entity_poly.pdbx_seq_one_letter_code
_entity_poly.pdbx_strand_id
1 'polypeptide(L)'
;MKETTIYKIAKIVADKYEVNIEFIFQNSKRQEVADIRAVFHYMCMKHTNTKLRIIGDFSTKMGRKRAHHHAAVLHSKKKVKNLIFSDKTFKKLVEDIDMEIVKQISYDKYISAQSAQYISKVLDKIFYEKNCEYLEQLTNLISEVYEYKNIEDLKNLIENQKQTNERVHKVAQEHSRLGMV
;
A
#
# COMPACT_ATOMS: atom_id res chain seq x y z
N MET A 1 0.52 1.30 8.41
CA MET A 1 0.77 2.26 7.32
C MET A 1 0.88 1.46 6.03
N LYS A 2 0.03 1.72 5.02
CA LYS A 2 0.14 1.03 3.72
C LYS A 2 1.47 1.43 3.08
N GLU A 3 2.31 0.46 2.72
CA GLU A 3 3.58 0.75 2.05
C GLU A 3 3.30 1.42 0.70
N THR A 4 3.86 2.62 0.49
CA THR A 4 3.73 3.33 -0.77
C THR A 4 4.70 2.76 -1.80
N THR A 5 4.42 2.96 -3.09
CA THR A 5 5.36 2.58 -4.15
C THR A 5 6.74 3.21 -3.94
N ILE A 6 6.82 4.44 -3.42
CA ILE A 6 8.08 5.11 -3.08
C ILE A 6 8.85 4.35 -2.00
N TYR A 7 8.16 3.87 -0.97
CA TYR A 7 8.78 3.07 0.09
C TYR A 7 9.34 1.75 -0.47
N LYS A 8 8.58 1.06 -1.31
CA LYS A 8 9.03 -0.18 -1.95
C LYS A 8 10.26 0.04 -2.83
N ILE A 9 10.28 1.13 -3.61
CA ILE A 9 11.46 1.54 -4.40
C ILE A 9 12.65 1.79 -3.48
N ALA A 10 12.48 2.54 -2.38
CA ALA A 10 13.56 2.80 -1.42
C ALA A 10 14.12 1.50 -0.83
N LYS A 11 13.24 0.55 -0.47
CA LYS A 11 13.63 -0.77 0.04
C LYS A 11 14.43 -1.56 -0.99
N ILE A 12 13.94 -1.70 -2.23
CA ILE A 12 14.65 -2.42 -3.30
C ILE A 12 16.04 -1.80 -3.57
N VAL A 13 16.13 -0.46 -3.57
CA VAL A 13 17.41 0.22 -3.71
C VAL A 13 18.32 -0.08 -2.52
N ALA A 14 17.82 0.02 -1.30
CA ALA A 14 18.59 -0.27 -0.09
C ALA A 14 19.13 -1.71 -0.08
N ASP A 15 18.27 -2.69 -0.41
CA ASP A 15 18.60 -4.11 -0.47
C ASP A 15 19.69 -4.37 -1.53
N LYS A 16 19.61 -3.73 -2.72
CA LYS A 16 20.61 -3.90 -3.77
C LYS A 16 21.99 -3.34 -3.40
N TYR A 17 22.02 -2.30 -2.58
CA TYR A 17 23.26 -1.71 -2.07
C TYR A 17 23.69 -2.29 -0.71
N GLU A 18 22.95 -3.27 -0.17
CA GLU A 18 23.21 -3.90 1.13
C GLU A 18 23.29 -2.89 2.29
N VAL A 19 22.41 -1.89 2.25
CA VAL A 19 22.32 -0.84 3.28
C VAL A 19 20.94 -0.77 3.90
N ASN A 20 20.84 -0.17 5.08
CA ASN A 20 19.53 0.17 5.66
C ASN A 20 18.86 1.30 4.88
N ILE A 21 17.53 1.29 4.82
CA ILE A 21 16.76 2.34 4.12
C ILE A 21 17.08 3.75 4.67
N GLU A 22 17.29 3.88 5.98
CA GLU A 22 17.64 5.15 6.63
C GLU A 22 18.98 5.70 6.13
N PHE A 23 19.92 4.82 5.74
CA PHE A 23 21.24 5.21 5.23
C PHE A 23 21.12 6.12 4.01
N ILE A 24 20.20 5.81 3.10
CA ILE A 24 19.92 6.58 1.87
C ILE A 24 19.56 8.04 2.21
N PHE A 25 18.84 8.26 3.31
CA PHE A 25 18.26 9.55 3.67
C PHE A 25 19.06 10.34 4.71
N GLN A 26 20.17 9.79 5.19
CA GLN A 26 21.06 10.47 6.14
C GLN A 26 21.53 11.85 5.63
N ASN A 27 21.75 12.78 6.55
CA ASN A 27 22.35 14.07 6.22
C ASN A 27 23.86 13.98 6.07
N SER A 28 24.30 13.27 5.02
CA SER A 28 25.70 13.06 4.70
C SER A 28 26.05 13.61 3.32
N LYS A 29 27.25 14.20 3.23
CA LYS A 29 27.91 14.60 1.97
C LYS A 29 28.79 13.49 1.38
N ARG A 30 28.89 12.33 2.03
CA ARG A 30 29.64 11.19 1.50
C ARG A 30 29.10 10.83 0.11
N GLN A 31 30.02 10.65 -0.83
CA GLN A 31 29.72 10.40 -2.24
C GLN A 31 28.84 9.16 -2.41
N GLU A 32 29.20 8.06 -1.74
CA GLU A 32 28.44 6.81 -1.66
C GLU A 32 26.97 7.03 -1.30
N VAL A 33 26.69 7.73 -0.19
CA VAL A 33 25.32 8.04 0.24
C VAL A 33 24.59 8.89 -0.80
N ALA A 34 25.29 9.87 -1.40
CA ALA A 34 24.73 10.73 -2.43
C ALA A 34 24.42 9.98 -3.74
N ASP A 35 25.20 8.96 -4.08
CA ASP A 35 25.02 8.11 -5.27
C ASP A 35 23.82 7.19 -5.11
N ILE A 36 23.73 6.47 -3.99
CA ILE A 36 22.59 5.58 -3.70
C ILE A 36 21.28 6.38 -3.68
N ARG A 37 21.30 7.56 -3.04
CA ARG A 37 20.14 8.46 -3.04
C ARG A 37 19.78 8.97 -4.43
N ALA A 38 20.77 9.23 -5.28
CA ALA A 38 20.52 9.65 -6.64
C ALA A 38 19.82 8.54 -7.44
N VAL A 39 20.23 7.28 -7.25
CA VAL A 39 19.56 6.10 -7.84
C VAL A 39 18.12 5.98 -7.33
N PHE A 40 17.89 6.13 -6.02
CA PHE A 40 16.54 6.16 -5.46
C PHE A 40 15.64 7.22 -6.12
N HIS A 41 16.11 8.46 -6.23
CA HIS A 41 15.36 9.53 -6.88
C HIS A 41 15.08 9.22 -8.36
N TYR A 42 16.09 8.71 -9.08
CA TYR A 42 15.97 8.30 -10.47
C TYR A 42 14.86 7.25 -10.65
N MET A 43 14.83 6.22 -9.81
CA MET A 43 13.81 5.17 -9.86
C MET A 43 12.41 5.71 -9.51
N CYS A 44 12.29 6.58 -8.51
CA CYS A 44 11.00 7.21 -8.20
C CYS A 44 10.44 8.02 -9.37
N MET A 45 11.31 8.76 -10.08
CA MET A 45 10.90 9.51 -11.27
C MET A 45 10.59 8.62 -12.47
N LYS A 46 11.17 7.42 -12.54
CA LYS A 46 10.95 6.47 -13.65
C LYS A 46 9.65 5.67 -13.46
N HIS A 47 9.34 5.24 -12.24
CA HIS A 47 8.25 4.30 -11.97
C HIS A 47 7.03 4.91 -11.30
N THR A 48 7.04 6.21 -11.03
CA THR A 48 5.88 6.86 -10.40
C THR A 48 5.52 8.16 -11.11
N ASN A 49 4.23 8.49 -11.11
CA ASN A 49 3.72 9.79 -11.56
C ASN A 49 3.74 10.83 -10.43
N THR A 50 4.63 10.65 -9.45
CA THR A 50 4.67 11.47 -8.25
C THR A 50 5.38 12.79 -8.50
N LYS A 51 4.84 13.90 -7.96
CA LYS A 51 5.49 15.21 -8.01
C LYS A 51 6.86 15.17 -7.32
N LEU A 52 7.87 15.86 -7.88
CA LEU A 52 9.25 15.91 -7.34
C LEU A 52 9.30 16.32 -5.85
N ARG A 53 8.42 17.23 -5.43
CA ARG A 53 8.28 17.66 -4.03
C ARG A 53 7.94 16.49 -3.12
N ILE A 54 6.99 15.64 -3.52
CA ILE A 54 6.55 14.48 -2.73
C ILE A 54 7.66 13.42 -2.64
N ILE A 55 8.44 13.22 -3.71
CA ILE A 55 9.65 12.37 -3.67
C ILE A 55 10.66 12.93 -2.64
N GLY A 56 10.87 14.24 -2.65
CA GLY A 56 11.75 14.91 -1.68
C GLY A 56 11.26 14.81 -0.23
N ASP A 57 9.95 14.99 -0.02
CA ASP A 57 9.28 14.90 1.28
C ASP A 57 9.35 13.49 1.87
N PHE A 58 9.52 12.44 1.05
CA PHE A 58 9.70 11.08 1.56
C PHE A 58 10.88 10.95 2.53
N SER A 59 11.94 11.72 2.33
CA SER A 59 13.11 11.69 3.22
C SER A 59 12.80 12.09 4.67
N THR A 60 11.81 12.96 4.91
CA THR A 60 11.44 13.33 6.29
C THR A 60 10.71 12.20 7.00
N LYS A 61 9.95 11.39 6.25
CA LYS A 61 9.33 10.16 6.76
C LYS A 61 10.36 9.10 7.14
N MET A 62 11.58 9.20 6.62
CA MET A 62 12.71 8.31 6.89
C MET A 62 13.73 8.93 7.86
N GLY A 63 13.31 9.89 8.70
CA GLY A 63 14.12 10.44 9.78
C GLY A 63 14.98 11.67 9.44
N ARG A 64 14.92 12.20 8.20
CA ARG A 64 15.64 13.42 7.84
C ARG A 64 14.93 14.67 8.37
N LYS A 65 15.66 15.58 9.03
CA LYS A 65 15.10 16.84 9.58
C LYS A 65 14.45 17.77 8.54
N ARG A 66 14.93 17.75 7.29
CA ARG A 66 14.42 18.59 6.20
C ARG A 66 14.33 17.79 4.91
N ALA A 67 13.25 17.98 4.17
CA ALA A 67 13.01 17.33 2.89
C ALA A 67 14.14 17.63 1.88
N HIS A 68 14.42 16.68 0.99
CA HIS A 68 15.26 16.96 -0.16
C HIS A 68 14.54 17.93 -1.10
N HIS A 69 15.26 18.96 -1.53
CA HIS A 69 14.69 19.95 -2.44
C HIS A 69 14.38 19.31 -3.81
N HIS A 70 13.30 19.73 -4.46
CA HIS A 70 12.90 19.20 -5.77
C HIS A 70 14.00 19.34 -6.84
N ALA A 71 14.82 20.40 -6.75
CA ALA A 71 16.00 20.60 -7.59
C ALA A 71 17.06 19.49 -7.40
N ALA A 72 17.26 19.00 -6.16
CA ALA A 72 18.17 17.90 -5.87
C ALA A 72 17.64 16.56 -6.43
N VAL A 73 16.32 16.36 -6.39
CA VAL A 73 15.65 15.22 -7.04
C VAL A 73 15.89 15.29 -8.55
N LEU A 74 15.67 16.44 -9.19
CA LEU A 74 15.91 16.62 -10.62
C LEU A 74 17.40 16.41 -11.00
N HIS A 75 18.33 16.97 -10.22
CA HIS A 75 19.77 16.80 -10.44
C HIS A 75 20.18 15.32 -10.41
N SER A 76 19.58 14.54 -9.51
CA SER A 76 19.82 13.09 -9.40
C SER A 76 19.54 12.36 -10.72
N LYS A 77 18.48 12.74 -11.45
CA LYS A 77 18.17 12.17 -12.77
C LYS A 77 19.30 12.36 -13.76
N LYS A 78 19.84 13.58 -13.84
CA LYS A 78 20.94 13.92 -14.75
C LYS A 78 22.21 13.16 -14.39
N LYS A 79 22.54 13.13 -13.09
CA LYS A 79 23.71 12.41 -12.57
C LYS A 79 23.67 10.92 -12.91
N VAL A 80 22.56 10.25 -12.60
CA VAL A 80 22.40 8.80 -12.86
C VAL A 80 22.44 8.50 -14.36
N LYS A 81 21.80 9.31 -15.21
CA LYS A 81 21.88 9.12 -16.67
C LYS A 81 23.31 9.21 -17.20
N ASN A 82 24.10 10.15 -16.71
CA ASN A 82 25.49 10.30 -17.12
C ASN A 82 26.31 9.09 -16.68
N LEU A 83 26.13 8.61 -15.45
CA LEU A 83 26.84 7.45 -14.93
C LEU A 83 26.48 6.16 -15.69
N ILE A 84 25.20 5.95 -16.02
CA ILE A 84 24.76 4.81 -16.86
C ILE A 84 25.46 4.82 -18.22
N PHE A 85 25.70 6.01 -18.79
CA PHE A 85 26.36 6.14 -20.08
C PHE A 85 27.86 5.82 -20.00
N SER A 86 28.53 6.25 -18.93
CA SER A 86 29.99 6.11 -18.80
C SER A 86 30.45 4.81 -18.12
N ASP A 87 29.63 4.19 -17.27
CA ASP A 87 30.01 3.04 -16.44
C ASP A 87 29.06 1.86 -16.67
N LYS A 88 29.59 0.81 -17.30
CA LYS A 88 28.84 -0.43 -17.62
C LYS A 88 28.43 -1.21 -16.37
N THR A 89 29.25 -1.21 -15.32
CA THR A 89 28.96 -1.91 -14.06
C THR A 89 27.82 -1.20 -13.34
N PHE A 90 27.90 0.13 -13.26
CA PHE A 90 26.82 0.94 -12.71
C PHE A 90 25.53 0.82 -13.53
N LYS A 91 25.61 0.79 -14.87
CA LYS A 91 24.46 0.55 -15.73
C LYS A 91 23.76 -0.76 -15.38
N LYS A 92 24.52 -1.87 -15.29
CA LYS A 92 23.95 -3.19 -14.94
C LYS A 92 23.29 -3.15 -13.56
N LEU A 93 23.92 -2.51 -12.57
CA LEU A 93 23.35 -2.34 -11.24
C LEU A 93 21.98 -1.63 -11.28
N VAL A 94 21.88 -0.54 -12.05
CA VAL A 94 20.63 0.22 -12.21
C VAL A 94 19.58 -0.61 -12.94
N GLU A 95 19.95 -1.37 -13.98
CA GLU A 95 19.04 -2.25 -14.72
C GLU A 95 18.50 -3.38 -13.83
N ASP A 96 19.32 -3.95 -12.95
CA ASP A 96 18.86 -4.96 -11.98
C ASP A 96 17.82 -4.39 -11.01
N ILE A 97 18.05 -3.17 -10.50
CA ILE A 97 17.10 -2.48 -9.62
C ILE A 97 15.78 -2.20 -10.38
N ASP A 98 15.90 -1.75 -11.63
CA ASP A 98 14.74 -1.47 -12.50
C ASP A 98 13.86 -2.70 -12.70
N MET A 99 14.48 -3.85 -12.99
CA MET A 99 13.78 -5.12 -13.17
C MET A 99 13.02 -5.55 -11.91
N GLU A 100 13.65 -5.46 -10.73
CA GLU A 100 13.00 -5.84 -9.47
C GLU A 100 11.83 -4.89 -9.13
N ILE A 101 11.96 -3.59 -9.41
CA ILE A 101 10.86 -2.62 -9.23
C ILE A 101 9.69 -2.95 -10.17
N VAL A 102 9.96 -3.22 -11.45
CA VAL A 102 8.91 -3.57 -12.42
C VAL A 102 8.19 -4.84 -12.00
N LYS A 103 8.92 -5.85 -11.54
CA LYS A 103 8.37 -7.10 -11.01
C LYS A 103 7.47 -6.83 -9.79
N GLN A 104 7.94 -6.04 -8.83
CA GLN A 104 7.16 -5.69 -7.63
C GLN A 104 5.87 -4.93 -7.96
N ILE A 105 5.94 -3.93 -8.85
CA ILE A 105 4.76 -3.16 -9.27
C ILE A 105 3.76 -4.03 -10.03
N SER A 106 4.25 -4.94 -10.87
CA SER A 106 3.41 -5.87 -11.62
C SER A 106 2.70 -6.85 -10.70
N TYR A 107 3.41 -7.35 -9.68
CA TYR A 107 2.84 -8.20 -8.64
C TYR A 107 1.78 -7.45 -7.83
N ASP A 108 2.06 -6.21 -7.38
CA ASP A 108 1.09 -5.39 -6.66
C ASP A 108 -0.21 -5.17 -7.47
N LYS A 109 -0.07 -4.92 -8.78
CA LYS A 109 -1.21 -4.74 -9.69
C LYS A 109 -2.00 -6.03 -9.84
N TYR A 110 -1.32 -7.17 -9.99
CA TYR A 110 -1.95 -8.48 -10.08
C TYR A 110 -2.77 -8.80 -8.82
N ILE A 111 -2.16 -8.66 -7.63
CA ILE A 111 -2.84 -8.92 -6.35
C ILE A 111 -4.03 -7.98 -6.16
N SER A 112 -3.90 -6.71 -6.53
CA SER A 112 -4.99 -5.74 -6.44
C SER A 112 -6.17 -6.11 -7.36
N ALA A 113 -5.88 -6.55 -8.58
CA ALA A 113 -6.91 -6.99 -9.53
C ALA A 113 -7.64 -8.26 -9.06
N GLN A 114 -6.89 -9.25 -8.56
CA GLN A 114 -7.47 -10.49 -8.01
C GLN A 114 -8.34 -10.21 -6.78
N SER A 115 -7.84 -9.36 -5.86
CA SER A 115 -8.60 -8.94 -4.69
C SER A 115 -9.91 -8.25 -5.08
N ALA A 116 -9.89 -7.34 -6.06
CA ALA A 116 -11.08 -6.67 -6.54
C ALA A 116 -12.12 -7.66 -7.13
N GLN A 117 -11.66 -8.65 -7.90
CA GLN A 117 -12.53 -9.69 -8.45
C GLN A 117 -13.14 -10.55 -7.34
N TYR A 118 -12.35 -10.95 -6.34
CA TYR A 118 -12.83 -11.73 -5.22
C TYR A 118 -13.87 -10.95 -4.39
N ILE A 119 -13.58 -9.68 -4.09
CA ILE A 119 -14.52 -8.78 -3.39
C ILE A 119 -15.82 -8.66 -4.20
N SER A 120 -15.76 -8.44 -5.51
CA SER A 120 -16.95 -8.39 -6.37
C SER A 120 -17.79 -9.66 -6.25
N LYS A 121 -17.16 -10.84 -6.35
CA LYS A 121 -17.87 -12.13 -6.21
C LYS A 121 -18.50 -12.31 -4.84
N VAL A 122 -17.86 -11.83 -3.77
CA VAL A 122 -18.43 -11.87 -2.42
C VAL A 122 -19.64 -10.93 -2.33
N LEU A 123 -19.54 -9.71 -2.87
CA LEU A 123 -20.66 -8.78 -2.91
C LEU A 123 -21.84 -9.35 -3.72
N ASP A 124 -21.60 -9.93 -4.89
CA ASP A 124 -22.65 -10.54 -5.72
C ASP A 124 -23.35 -11.72 -5.01
N LYS A 125 -22.64 -12.44 -4.13
CA LYS A 125 -23.24 -13.52 -3.32
C LYS A 125 -24.07 -13.00 -2.15
N ILE A 126 -23.68 -11.88 -1.56
CA ILE A 126 -24.37 -11.30 -0.39
C ILE A 126 -25.58 -10.48 -0.84
N PHE A 127 -25.55 -9.85 -2.02
CA PHE A 127 -26.57 -8.89 -2.45
C PHE A 127 -27.22 -9.26 -3.79
N TYR A 128 -28.55 -9.36 -3.79
CA TYR A 128 -29.36 -9.52 -5.01
C TYR A 128 -29.73 -8.17 -5.66
N GLU A 129 -29.84 -7.10 -4.86
CA GLU A 129 -29.98 -5.69 -5.30
C GLU A 129 -28.99 -4.79 -4.55
N LYS A 130 -28.49 -3.74 -5.22
CA LYS A 130 -27.50 -2.80 -4.69
C LYS A 130 -28.11 -1.88 -3.60
N ASN A 131 -28.37 -2.41 -2.41
CA ASN A 131 -28.82 -1.64 -1.26
C ASN A 131 -27.67 -0.77 -0.70
N CYS A 132 -27.65 0.51 -1.07
CA CYS A 132 -26.60 1.46 -0.70
C CYS A 132 -26.45 1.65 0.81
N GLU A 133 -27.54 1.64 1.56
CA GLU A 133 -27.55 1.93 3.01
C GLU A 133 -26.82 0.83 3.80
N TYR A 134 -27.02 -0.43 3.40
CA TYR A 134 -26.28 -1.55 3.96
C TYR A 134 -24.80 -1.54 3.56
N LEU A 135 -24.48 -1.18 2.31
CA LEU A 135 -23.08 -1.07 1.87
C LEU A 135 -22.31 0.00 2.66
N GLU A 136 -22.98 1.09 3.02
CA GLU A 136 -22.40 2.13 3.86
C GLU A 136 -22.15 1.63 5.29
N GLN A 137 -23.11 0.92 5.89
CA GLN A 137 -22.93 0.28 7.20
C GLN A 137 -21.79 -0.75 7.19
N LEU A 138 -21.71 -1.61 6.16
CA LEU A 138 -20.64 -2.58 6.00
C LEU A 138 -19.27 -1.90 5.84
N THR A 139 -19.22 -0.80 5.09
CA THR A 139 -17.99 0.00 4.91
C THR A 139 -17.51 0.61 6.23
N ASN A 140 -18.43 1.15 7.02
CA ASN A 140 -18.13 1.69 8.34
C ASN A 140 -17.60 0.61 9.28
N LEU A 141 -18.25 -0.56 9.30
CA LEU A 141 -17.81 -1.71 10.09
C LEU A 141 -16.39 -2.17 9.72
N ILE A 142 -16.12 -2.33 8.41
CA ILE A 142 -14.79 -2.71 7.93
C ILE A 142 -13.73 -1.69 8.38
N SER A 143 -14.07 -0.40 8.35
CA SER A 143 -13.16 0.68 8.74
C SER A 143 -12.83 0.62 10.23
N GLU A 144 -13.83 0.45 11.10
CA GLU A 144 -13.64 0.30 12.55
C GLU A 144 -12.81 -0.96 12.88
N VAL A 145 -13.14 -2.10 12.26
CA VAL A 145 -12.42 -3.37 12.51
C VAL A 145 -10.96 -3.26 12.11
N TYR A 146 -10.67 -2.58 11.00
CA TYR A 146 -9.30 -2.33 10.57
C TYR A 146 -8.53 -1.41 11.54
N GLU A 147 -9.19 -0.39 12.08
CA GLU A 147 -8.60 0.54 13.04
C GLU A 147 -8.26 -0.13 14.37
N TYR A 148 -9.18 -0.94 14.90
CA TYR A 148 -9.02 -1.60 16.20
C TYR A 148 -8.32 -2.97 16.13
N LYS A 149 -8.05 -3.50 14.92
CA LYS A 149 -7.43 -4.82 14.68
C LYS A 149 -8.13 -5.99 15.37
N ASN A 150 -9.41 -5.84 15.70
CA ASN A 150 -10.12 -6.77 16.59
C ASN A 150 -11.16 -7.60 15.82
N ILE A 151 -10.65 -8.46 14.94
CA ILE A 151 -11.49 -9.32 14.08
C ILE A 151 -12.22 -10.40 14.89
N GLU A 152 -11.63 -10.86 15.99
CA GLU A 152 -12.19 -11.99 16.74
C GLU A 152 -13.40 -11.58 17.58
N ASP A 153 -13.35 -10.41 18.24
CA ASP A 153 -14.50 -9.89 18.97
C ASP A 153 -15.66 -9.54 18.03
N LEU A 154 -15.35 -9.05 16.83
CA LEU A 154 -16.36 -8.83 15.79
C LEU A 154 -17.08 -10.13 15.42
N LYS A 155 -16.35 -11.23 15.19
CA LYS A 155 -16.97 -12.52 14.87
C LYS A 155 -17.92 -12.97 15.98
N ASN A 156 -17.48 -12.84 17.23
CA ASN A 156 -18.27 -13.23 18.40
C ASN A 156 -19.55 -12.39 18.50
N LEU A 157 -19.47 -11.07 18.29
CA LEU A 157 -20.63 -10.18 18.28
C LEU A 157 -21.62 -10.52 17.16
N ILE A 158 -21.13 -10.77 15.94
CA ILE A 158 -21.98 -11.16 14.80
C ILE A 158 -22.71 -12.47 15.09
N GLU A 159 -22.02 -13.46 15.68
CA GLU A 159 -22.61 -14.75 16.00
C GLU A 159 -23.70 -14.64 17.08
N ASN A 160 -23.47 -13.82 18.10
CA ASN A 160 -24.48 -13.51 19.11
C ASN A 160 -25.71 -12.82 18.50
N GLN A 161 -25.49 -11.91 17.55
CA GLN A 161 -26.58 -11.19 16.88
C GLN A 161 -27.42 -12.12 15.99
N LYS A 162 -26.77 -13.05 15.27
CA LYS A 162 -27.47 -14.12 14.53
C LYS A 162 -28.38 -14.94 15.42
N GLN A 163 -27.84 -15.44 16.54
CA GLN A 163 -28.61 -16.24 17.48
C GLN A 163 -29.81 -15.49 18.05
N THR A 164 -29.65 -14.19 18.32
CA THR A 164 -30.73 -13.33 18.81
C THR A 164 -31.82 -13.18 17.74
N ASN A 165 -31.46 -12.89 16.50
CA ASN A 165 -32.42 -12.75 15.40
C ASN A 165 -33.18 -14.06 15.11
N GLU A 166 -32.50 -15.20 15.15
CA GLU A 166 -33.14 -16.52 14.98
C GLU A 166 -34.16 -16.82 16.08
N ARG A 167 -33.86 -16.45 17.33
CA ARG A 167 -34.80 -16.60 18.46
C ARG A 167 -36.04 -15.72 18.28
N VAL A 168 -35.84 -14.45 17.92
CA VAL A 168 -36.96 -13.51 17.66
C VAL A 168 -37.85 -14.02 16.53
N HIS A 169 -37.26 -14.57 15.47
CA HIS A 169 -38.03 -15.08 14.34
C HIS A 169 -38.87 -16.32 14.70
N LYS A 170 -38.33 -17.24 15.51
CA LYS A 170 -39.07 -18.42 16.01
C LYS A 170 -40.25 -18.02 16.90
N VAL A 171 -40.05 -17.08 17.82
CA VAL A 171 -41.11 -16.58 18.72
C VAL A 171 -42.23 -15.89 17.93
N ALA A 172 -41.90 -15.11 16.90
CA ALA A 172 -42.90 -14.47 16.03
C ALA A 172 -43.76 -15.49 15.26
N GLN A 173 -43.17 -16.61 14.83
CA GLN A 173 -43.89 -17.69 14.13
C GLN A 173 -44.81 -18.49 15.08
N GLU A 174 -44.40 -18.70 16.34
CA GLU A 174 -45.24 -19.36 17.34
C GLU A 174 -46.45 -18.49 17.74
N HIS A 175 -46.24 -17.19 17.94
CA HIS A 175 -47.32 -16.25 18.24
C HIS A 175 -48.34 -16.13 17.09
N SER A 176 -47.89 -16.19 15.84
CA SER A 176 -48.78 -16.13 14.67
C SER A 176 -49.63 -17.41 14.51
N ARG A 177 -49.14 -18.57 14.97
CA ARG A 177 -49.91 -19.83 15.00
C ARG A 177 -50.94 -19.89 16.14
N LEU A 178 -50.67 -19.21 17.25
CA LEU A 178 -51.58 -19.14 18.41
C LEU A 178 -52.73 -18.15 18.23
N GLY A 179 -52.63 -17.20 17.28
CA GLY A 179 -53.68 -16.23 16.95
C GLY A 179 -54.66 -16.64 15.85
N MET A 180 -54.58 -17.88 15.33
CA MET A 180 -55.50 -18.44 14.33
C MET A 180 -56.54 -19.42 14.93
N VAL A 181 -56.85 -19.30 16.23
CA VAL A 181 -57.92 -20.05 16.91
C VAL A 181 -59.09 -19.13 17.23
#